data_AF-A0A9E8FJN4-F1
#
_entry.id   AF-A0A9E8FJN4-F1
#
_cell.length_a   1.000
_cell.length_b   1.000
_cell.length_c   1.000
_cell.angle_alpha   90.00
_cell.angle_beta   90.00
_cell.angle_gamma   90.00
#
_symmetry.space_group_name_H-M   'P 1'
#
loop_
_entity.id
_entity.type
_entity.pdbx_description
1 polymer ?
#
loop_
_entity_poly.entity_id
_entity_poly.type
_entity_poly.pdbx_seq_one_letter_code
_entity_poly.pdbx_strand_id
1 'polypeptide(L)'
;MADSPKTLSLNILDREYRINCPVGAEEKLRDAARMLNEKMSEIKSAGAASGKVLGTDRIAVIAALNIAHQLREQEGQQQDLSKDLARMHQLLDDALAQDLQLEL
;
A
#
# COMPACT_ATOMS: atom_id res chain seq x y z
N MET A 1 25.90 19.74 -10.67
CA MET A 1 26.47 18.71 -9.78
C MET A 1 25.67 17.46 -10.03
N ALA A 2 26.32 16.37 -10.47
CA ALA A 2 25.64 15.22 -11.07
C ALA A 2 24.92 14.38 -10.00
N ASP A 3 23.60 14.37 -10.07
CA ASP A 3 22.75 13.54 -9.23
C ASP A 3 22.88 12.08 -9.70
N SER A 4 23.85 11.37 -9.15
CA SER A 4 24.19 10.01 -9.59
C SER A 4 23.18 9.03 -8.98
N PRO A 5 22.56 8.14 -9.77
CA PRO A 5 21.61 7.16 -9.24
C PRO A 5 22.30 6.31 -8.18
N LYS A 6 21.91 6.48 -6.92
CA LYS A 6 22.47 5.74 -5.80
C LYS A 6 21.88 4.34 -5.82
N THR A 7 22.70 3.31 -5.80
CA THR A 7 22.23 1.94 -5.61
C THR A 7 21.97 1.72 -4.11
N LEU A 8 20.82 1.14 -3.79
CA LEU A 8 20.41 0.78 -2.43
C LEU A 8 20.45 -0.74 -2.28
N SER A 9 21.22 -1.22 -1.31
CA SER A 9 21.20 -2.63 -0.88
C SER A 9 20.10 -2.85 0.16
N LEU A 10 19.29 -3.88 -0.07
CA LEU A 10 18.18 -4.31 0.78
C LEU A 10 18.30 -5.82 1.05
N ASN A 11 17.92 -6.26 2.24
CA ASN A 11 17.84 -7.68 2.56
C ASN A 11 16.37 -8.10 2.66
N ILE A 12 15.96 -9.06 1.85
CA ILE A 12 14.57 -9.55 1.78
C ILE A 12 14.62 -11.07 1.78
N LEU A 13 14.01 -11.69 2.78
CA LEU A 13 13.98 -13.14 3.00
C LEU A 13 15.38 -13.78 2.94
N ASP A 14 16.33 -13.17 3.65
CA ASP A 14 17.75 -13.58 3.74
C ASP A 14 18.53 -13.49 2.41
N ARG A 15 18.03 -12.68 1.45
CA ARG A 15 18.70 -12.42 0.18
C ARG A 15 18.98 -10.92 0.02
N GLU A 16 20.19 -10.59 -0.39
CA GLU A 16 20.58 -9.21 -0.71
C GLU A 16 20.12 -8.83 -2.13
N TYR A 17 19.44 -7.69 -2.24
CA TYR A 17 18.99 -7.08 -3.48
C TYR A 17 19.58 -5.68 -3.62
N ARG A 18 20.05 -5.35 -4.83
CA ARG A 18 20.51 -4.01 -5.17
C ARG A 18 19.51 -3.36 -6.12
N ILE A 19 18.93 -2.24 -5.71
CA ILE A 19 17.95 -1.51 -6.51
C ILE A 19 18.43 -0.09 -6.78
N ASN A 20 18.00 0.48 -7.90
CA ASN A 20 18.21 1.90 -8.16
C ASN A 20 17.34 2.73 -7.21
N CYS A 21 17.96 3.62 -6.45
CA CYS A 21 17.29 4.51 -5.52
C CYS A 21 17.32 5.94 -6.07
N PRO A 22 16.15 6.50 -6.43
CA PRO A 22 16.02 7.93 -6.66
C PRO A 22 16.40 8.72 -5.41
N VAL A 23 16.83 9.96 -5.59
CA VAL A 23 17.16 10.84 -4.47
C VAL A 23 15.93 11.11 -3.61
N GLY A 24 16.10 10.98 -2.30
CA GLY A 24 15.01 11.15 -1.32
C GLY A 24 14.04 9.96 -1.21
N ALA A 25 14.22 8.89 -1.98
CA ALA A 25 13.35 7.71 -1.92
C ALA A 25 13.88 6.58 -1.02
N GLU A 26 15.08 6.73 -0.44
CA GLU A 26 15.78 5.66 0.27
C GLU A 26 14.95 5.07 1.42
N GLU A 27 14.37 5.92 2.27
CA GLU A 27 13.55 5.49 3.41
C GLU A 27 12.29 4.75 2.94
N LYS A 28 11.56 5.33 1.98
CA LYS A 28 10.35 4.71 1.41
C LYS A 28 10.63 3.34 0.79
N LEU A 29 11.76 3.19 0.11
CA LEU A 29 12.18 1.90 -0.46
C LEU A 29 12.57 0.89 0.61
N ARG A 30 13.22 1.33 1.71
CA ARG A 30 13.51 0.47 2.86
C ARG A 30 12.24 -0.02 3.54
N ASP A 31 11.24 0.86 3.69
CA ASP A 31 9.95 0.49 4.28
C ASP A 31 9.16 -0.47 3.39
N ALA A 32 9.12 -0.21 2.07
CA ALA A 32 8.53 -1.15 1.11
C ALA A 32 9.22 -2.53 1.14
N ALA A 33 10.55 -2.57 1.27
CA ALA A 33 11.30 -3.80 1.40
C ALA A 33 10.98 -4.56 2.70
N ARG A 34 10.82 -3.84 3.81
CA ARG A 34 10.41 -4.40 5.10
C ARG A 34 9.01 -5.02 5.01
N MET A 35 8.05 -4.30 4.43
CA MET A 35 6.69 -4.79 4.21
C MET A 35 6.67 -6.06 3.34
N LEU A 36 7.45 -6.07 2.25
CA LEU A 36 7.60 -7.26 1.41
C LEU A 36 8.20 -8.44 2.19
N ASN A 37 9.26 -8.19 2.95
CA ASN A 37 9.93 -9.21 3.78
C ASN A 37 8.97 -9.84 4.79
N GLU A 38 8.20 -9.03 5.50
CA GLU A 38 7.18 -9.48 6.46
C GLU A 38 6.14 -10.36 5.78
N LYS A 39 5.58 -9.92 4.64
CA LYS A 39 4.57 -10.69 3.91
C LYS A 39 5.12 -12.01 3.37
N MET A 40 6.35 -12.02 2.86
CA MET A 40 7.00 -13.25 2.41
C MET A 40 7.28 -14.22 3.58
N SER A 41 7.68 -13.71 4.74
CA SER A 41 7.90 -14.51 5.95
C SER A 41 6.61 -15.15 6.47
N GLU A 42 5.51 -14.40 6.47
CA GLU A 42 4.17 -14.89 6.83
C GLU A 42 3.75 -16.05 5.93
N ILE A 43 3.86 -15.90 4.60
CA ILE A 43 3.49 -16.92 3.62
C ILE A 43 4.38 -18.17 3.77
N LYS A 44 5.69 -17.99 3.98
CA LYS A 44 6.64 -19.09 4.23
C LYS A 44 6.23 -19.89 5.46
N SER A 45 5.89 -19.20 6.55
CA SER A 45 5.51 -19.80 7.83
C SER A 45 4.17 -20.54 7.74
N ALA A 46 3.17 -19.95 7.09
CA ALA A 46 1.87 -20.56 6.86
C ALA A 46 1.96 -21.83 5.99
N GLY A 47 2.77 -21.79 4.92
CA GLY A 47 3.03 -22.95 4.07
C GLY A 47 3.69 -24.10 4.83
N ALA A 48 4.72 -23.79 5.63
CA ALA A 48 5.41 -24.79 6.45
C ALA A 48 4.48 -25.45 7.48
N ALA A 49 3.60 -24.68 8.14
CA ALA A 49 2.63 -25.20 9.09
C ALA A 49 1.60 -26.15 8.45
N SER A 50 1.26 -25.93 7.17
CA SER A 50 0.37 -26.81 6.40
C SER A 50 1.10 -27.95 5.67
N GLY A 51 2.39 -28.18 5.95
CA GLY A 51 3.21 -29.21 5.31
C GLY A 51 3.56 -28.93 3.84
N LYS A 52 3.28 -27.73 3.33
CA LYS A 52 3.50 -27.33 1.94
C LYS A 52 4.65 -26.32 1.87
N VAL A 53 5.86 -26.81 1.66
CA VAL A 53 7.04 -25.96 1.45
C VAL A 53 6.94 -25.32 0.06
N LEU A 54 6.78 -23.99 0.04
CA LEU A 54 6.77 -23.19 -1.19
C LEU A 54 8.19 -22.71 -1.49
N GLY A 55 8.58 -22.70 -2.77
CA GLY A 55 9.83 -22.07 -3.21
C GLY A 55 9.77 -20.54 -3.08
N THR A 56 10.93 -19.90 -2.88
CA THR A 56 11.04 -18.46 -2.66
C THR A 56 10.39 -17.62 -3.77
N ASP A 57 10.53 -18.02 -5.04
CA ASP A 57 9.95 -17.28 -6.17
C ASP A 57 8.42 -17.27 -6.10
N ARG A 58 7.82 -18.40 -5.75
CA ARG A 58 6.37 -18.50 -5.56
C ARG A 58 5.90 -17.69 -4.35
N ILE A 59 6.67 -17.69 -3.26
CA ILE A 59 6.40 -16.85 -2.09
C ILE A 59 6.42 -15.37 -2.48
N ALA A 60 7.41 -14.94 -3.26
CA ALA A 60 7.54 -13.55 -3.72
C ALA A 60 6.34 -13.12 -4.58
N VAL A 61 5.90 -13.96 -5.51
CA VAL A 61 4.73 -13.68 -6.37
C VAL A 61 3.46 -13.55 -5.53
N ILE A 62 3.23 -14.45 -4.57
CA ILE A 62 2.05 -14.39 -3.70
C ILE A 62 2.10 -13.14 -2.81
N ALA A 63 3.27 -12.81 -2.25
CA ALA A 63 3.45 -11.62 -1.43
C ALA A 63 3.17 -10.33 -2.23
N ALA A 64 3.73 -10.22 -3.43
CA ALA A 64 3.51 -9.09 -4.32
C ALA A 64 2.02 -8.95 -4.70
N LEU A 65 1.34 -10.06 -5.01
CA LEU A 65 -0.08 -10.06 -5.33
C LEU A 65 -0.94 -9.60 -4.14
N ASN A 66 -0.63 -10.08 -2.94
CA ASN A 66 -1.34 -9.69 -1.72
C ASN A 66 -1.18 -8.20 -1.42
N ILE A 67 0.03 -7.66 -1.56
CA ILE A 67 0.30 -6.22 -1.36
C ILE A 67 -0.44 -5.38 -2.42
N ALA A 68 -0.39 -5.79 -3.69
CA ALA A 68 -1.10 -5.09 -4.76
C ALA A 68 -2.63 -5.12 -4.54
N HIS A 69 -3.17 -6.24 -4.05
CA HIS A 69 -4.59 -6.33 -3.69
C HIS A 69 -4.95 -5.37 -2.56
N GLN A 70 -4.17 -5.33 -1.48
CA GLN A 70 -4.39 -4.42 -0.34
C GLN A 70 -4.37 -2.95 -0.76
N LEU A 71 -3.43 -2.57 -1.63
CA LEU A 71 -3.37 -1.20 -2.15
C LEU A 71 -4.65 -0.82 -2.91
N ARG A 72 -5.14 -1.70 -3.79
CA ARG A 72 -6.38 -1.46 -4.54
C ARG A 72 -7.62 -1.39 -3.64
N GLU A 73 -7.65 -2.20 -2.59
CA GLU A 73 -8.72 -2.16 -1.59
C GLU A 73 -8.72 -0.83 -0.83
N GLN A 74 -7.55 -0.34 -0.42
CA GLN A 74 -7.40 0.97 0.22
C GLN A 74 -7.81 2.13 -0.70
N GLU A 75 -7.44 2.08 -1.99
CA GLU A 75 -7.88 3.06 -2.99
C GLU A 75 -9.41 3.09 -3.13
N GLY A 76 -10.06 1.91 -3.15
CA GLY A 76 -11.51 1.81 -3.17
C GLY A 76 -12.17 2.42 -1.93
N GLN A 77 -11.66 2.08 -0.74
CA GLN A 77 -12.16 2.65 0.52
C GLN A 77 -12.01 4.18 0.57
N GLN A 78 -10.89 4.71 0.08
CA GLN A 78 -10.67 6.16 0.01
C GLN A 78 -11.66 6.85 -0.93
N GLN A 79 -11.95 6.24 -2.08
CA GLN A 79 -12.95 6.75 -3.02
C GLN A 79 -14.35 6.77 -2.40
N ASP A 80 -14.73 5.70 -1.69
CA ASP A 80 -16.05 5.63 -1.06
C ASP A 80 -16.19 6.65 0.07
N LEU A 81 -15.16 6.81 0.91
CA LEU A 81 -15.13 7.87 1.92
C LEU A 81 -15.27 9.27 1.31
N SER A 82 -14.60 9.52 0.17
CA SER A 82 -14.73 10.80 -0.54
C SER A 82 -16.15 11.04 -1.07
N LYS A 83 -16.84 9.99 -1.54
CA LYS A 83 -18.24 10.10 -1.99
C LYS A 83 -19.17 10.38 -0.82
N ASP A 84 -18.95 9.74 0.32
CA ASP A 84 -19.76 9.94 1.53
C ASP A 84 -19.61 11.37 2.05
N LEU A 85 -18.39 11.90 2.08
CA LEU A 85 -18.14 13.30 2.44
C LEU A 85 -18.83 14.27 1.48
N ALA A 86 -18.75 14.03 0.16
CA ALA A 86 -19.44 14.86 -0.82
C ALA A 86 -20.97 14.83 -0.62
N ARG A 87 -21.53 13.67 -0.30
CA ARG A 87 -22.97 13.54 0.03
C ARG A 87 -23.34 14.32 1.28
N MET A 88 -22.53 14.25 2.34
CA MET A 88 -22.77 15.02 3.56
C MET A 88 -22.74 16.53 3.30
N HIS A 89 -21.78 17.01 2.51
CA HIS A 89 -21.73 18.41 2.09
C HIS A 89 -22.99 18.84 1.36
N GLN A 90 -23.45 18.03 0.38
CA GLN A 90 -24.66 18.35 -0.37
C GLN A 90 -25.90 18.40 0.52
N LEU A 91 -26.03 17.48 1.48
CA LEU A 91 -27.15 17.50 2.44
C LEU A 91 -27.13 18.73 3.36
N LEU A 92 -25.94 19.19 3.75
CA LEU A 92 -25.79 20.42 4.53
C LEU A 92 -26.18 21.65 3.72
N ASP A 93 -25.71 21.75 2.48
CA ASP A 93 -26.06 22.85 1.58
C ASP A 93 -27.57 22.90 1.32
N ASP A 94 -28.20 21.75 1.09
CA ASP A 94 -29.65 21.64 0.90
C ASP A 94 -30.44 22.06 2.16
N ALA A 95 -29.99 21.65 3.34
CA ALA A 95 -30.63 22.01 4.61
C ALA A 95 -30.53 23.51 4.90
N LEU A 96 -29.36 24.11 4.66
CA LEU A 96 -29.15 25.56 4.83
C LEU A 96 -29.97 26.38 3.83
N ALA A 97 -30.10 25.91 2.59
CA ALA A 97 -30.93 26.56 1.58
C ALA A 97 -32.43 26.52 1.94
N GLN A 98 -32.91 25.42 2.52
CA GLN A 98 -34.29 25.30 2.99
C GLN A 98 -34.60 26.26 4.15
N ASP A 99 -33.68 26.42 5.10
CA ASP A 99 -33.86 27.33 6.24
C ASP A 99 -34.01 28.79 5.77
N LEU A 100 -33.18 29.21 4.81
CA LEU A 100 -33.25 30.56 4.22
C LEU A 100 -34.55 30.81 3.43
N GLN A 101 -35.17 29.77 2.87
CA GLN A 101 -36.46 29.88 2.18
C GLN A 101 -37.65 30.01 3.14
N LEU A 102 -37.51 29.58 4.40
CA LEU A 102 -38.57 29.68 5.41
C LEU A 102 -38.61 31.05 6.10
N GLU A 103 -37.53 31.85 6.00
CA GLU A 103 -37.43 33.21 6.56
C GLU A 103 -37.96 34.32 5.63
N LEU A 104 -38.35 34.01 4.38
CA LEU A 104 -38.94 34.92 3.40
C LEU A 104 -40.45 34.72 3.24
#